data_AF-A0A8F5RM67-F1
#
_entry.id   AF-A0A8F5RM67-F1
#
_cell.length_a   1.000
_cell.length_b   1.000
_cell.length_c   1.000
_cell.angle_alpha   90.00
_cell.angle_beta   90.00
_cell.angle_gamma   90.00
#
_symmetry.space_group_name_H-M   'P 1'
#
loop_
_entity.id
_entity.type
_entity.pdbx_description
1 polymer ?
#
loop_
_entity_poly.entity_id
_entity_poly.type
_entity_poly.pdbx_seq_one_letter_code
_entity_poly.pdbx_strand_id
1 'polypeptide(L)'
;MNNLINRIALTSLALLFTGCTAGKIDPAKALTQMHIVKSDNYKKRPGWPALVRLGTDDCETYKSGGSSLFKWDGLTCNDKSIILAVNSKPQTIPVFYAAYHEYGSYGVGELSSFDNSPRTGEEASKILVNLTTALNNPAKVDAIYADYEKDRWSMGLGTVNESDFKKSLAIFARERDKLASQYQKLHDGNQKQYQAERDERVKREKEESVASEKTVALMLWQNPTTEQKMIVDALRTVKFTIRNDGVAYANGRRFMSIAGLESLRNSLDLSMESCSDVGAYVGEKALNRACVQGMARNIVEWGKTANDRSISDRAWNAAAMDGSINYNPVKYEILFSHWAGMARVYSSRGY
;
A
#
# COMPACT_ATOMS: atom_id res chain seq x y z
N MET A 1 46.80 -23.48 28.20
CA MET A 1 48.10 -22.84 27.95
C MET A 1 48.90 -23.71 26.99
N ASN A 2 49.21 -23.15 25.81
CA ASN A 2 50.31 -23.44 24.89
C ASN A 2 50.49 -24.82 24.21
N ASN A 3 50.42 -24.72 22.88
CA ASN A 3 51.34 -25.26 21.88
C ASN A 3 51.37 -26.77 21.62
N LEU A 4 50.72 -27.16 20.53
CA LEU A 4 51.17 -28.27 19.69
C LEU A 4 51.42 -27.75 18.27
N ILE A 5 52.68 -27.45 17.98
CA ILE A 5 53.20 -27.11 16.65
C ILE A 5 53.86 -28.36 16.07
N ASN A 6 53.47 -28.67 14.83
CA ASN A 6 54.19 -29.43 13.80
C ASN A 6 54.61 -30.89 14.08
N ARG A 7 54.04 -31.80 13.29
CA ARG A 7 54.81 -32.47 12.22
C ARG A 7 53.89 -33.12 11.20
N ILE A 8 54.03 -32.59 9.98
CA ILE A 8 53.45 -33.02 8.71
C ILE A 8 53.93 -34.45 8.41
N ALA A 9 52.98 -35.36 8.21
CA ALA A 9 53.23 -36.66 7.61
C ALA A 9 52.74 -36.62 6.15
N LEU A 10 53.67 -36.90 5.24
CA LEU A 10 53.43 -37.17 3.83
C LEU A 10 52.42 -38.30 3.67
N THR A 11 51.38 -38.08 2.88
CA THR A 11 50.81 -39.12 2.01
C THR A 11 50.49 -38.52 0.65
N SER A 12 51.38 -38.86 -0.27
CA SER A 12 51.26 -38.96 -1.72
C SER A 12 49.82 -38.98 -2.26
N LEU A 13 49.41 -37.91 -2.94
CA LEU A 13 48.44 -38.01 -4.03
C LEU A 13 49.20 -37.75 -5.33
N ALA A 14 49.44 -38.83 -6.06
CA ALA A 14 50.04 -38.83 -7.37
C ALA A 14 49.14 -38.04 -8.34
N LEU A 15 49.52 -36.81 -8.66
CA LEU A 15 49.09 -36.13 -9.87
C LEU A 15 49.81 -36.81 -11.04
N LEU A 16 49.06 -37.59 -11.81
CA LEU A 16 49.47 -38.12 -13.10
C LEU A 16 49.72 -36.92 -14.05
N PHE A 17 50.95 -36.43 -14.04
CA PHE A 17 51.48 -35.60 -15.12
C PHE A 17 51.76 -36.50 -16.32
N THR A 18 50.76 -36.67 -17.18
CA THR A 18 50.97 -37.15 -18.55
C THR A 18 50.37 -36.15 -19.51
N GLY A 19 51.25 -35.36 -20.12
CA GLY A 19 50.89 -34.36 -21.12
C GLY A 19 51.91 -33.24 -21.34
N CYS A 20 53.16 -33.38 -20.91
CA CYS A 20 54.22 -32.47 -21.34
C CYS A 20 54.82 -32.97 -22.66
N THR A 21 54.46 -32.32 -23.76
CA THR A 21 55.30 -32.28 -24.96
C THR A 21 55.69 -30.83 -25.20
N ALA A 22 56.97 -30.51 -24.98
CA ALA A 22 57.63 -29.25 -25.33
C ALA A 22 57.18 -27.94 -24.62
N GLY A 23 56.88 -27.98 -23.32
CA GLY A 23 56.94 -26.78 -22.46
C GLY A 23 55.96 -25.63 -22.80
N LYS A 24 54.93 -25.86 -23.62
CA LYS A 24 53.82 -24.92 -23.82
C LYS A 24 52.52 -25.62 -23.46
N ILE A 25 51.78 -25.03 -22.52
CA ILE A 25 50.40 -25.42 -22.23
C ILE A 25 49.58 -25.10 -23.47
N ASP A 26 48.97 -26.10 -24.09
CA ASP A 26 47.96 -25.94 -25.12
C ASP A 26 46.68 -25.40 -24.45
N PRO A 27 46.31 -24.11 -24.63
CA PRO A 27 45.20 -23.49 -23.92
C PRO A 27 43.86 -24.18 -24.25
N ALA A 28 43.73 -24.72 -25.47
CA ALA A 28 42.51 -25.38 -25.92
C ALA A 28 42.32 -26.75 -25.24
N LYS A 29 43.42 -27.46 -24.96
CA LYS A 29 43.39 -28.74 -24.20
C LYS A 29 43.28 -28.54 -22.70
N ALA A 30 43.86 -27.48 -22.15
CA ALA A 30 43.72 -27.14 -20.73
C ALA A 30 42.27 -26.76 -20.35
N LEU A 31 41.56 -26.06 -21.24
CA LEU A 31 40.14 -25.70 -21.07
C LEU A 31 39.17 -26.89 -21.17
N THR A 32 39.56 -27.97 -21.85
CA THR A 32 38.74 -29.19 -21.96
C THR A 32 39.06 -30.21 -20.86
N GLN A 33 40.29 -30.21 -20.32
CA GLN A 33 40.68 -31.08 -19.20
C GLN A 33 40.27 -30.53 -17.82
N MET A 34 40.24 -29.20 -17.65
CA MET A 34 39.55 -28.60 -16.52
C MET A 34 38.06 -28.64 -16.81
N HIS A 35 37.33 -29.59 -16.25
CA HIS A 35 35.86 -29.59 -16.21
C HIS A 35 35.35 -28.38 -15.41
N ILE A 36 35.54 -27.16 -15.91
CA ILE A 36 34.85 -25.98 -15.42
C ILE A 36 33.42 -26.12 -15.95
N VAL A 37 32.60 -26.84 -15.19
CA VAL A 37 31.18 -27.00 -15.52
C VAL A 37 30.53 -25.62 -15.39
N LYS A 38 29.88 -25.14 -16.46
CA LYS A 38 29.04 -23.94 -16.38
C LYS A 38 28.03 -24.14 -15.26
N SER A 39 28.07 -23.25 -14.28
CA SER A 39 27.20 -23.32 -13.12
C SER A 39 26.02 -22.39 -13.29
N ASP A 40 24.81 -22.92 -13.17
CA ASP A 40 23.58 -22.14 -13.20
C ASP A 40 23.26 -21.46 -11.84
N ASN A 41 24.21 -21.46 -10.89
CA ASN A 41 23.99 -20.85 -9.57
C ASN A 41 23.60 -19.38 -9.64
N TYR A 42 24.10 -18.62 -10.63
CA TYR A 42 23.71 -17.22 -10.84
C TYR A 42 22.19 -17.07 -11.10
N LYS A 43 21.53 -18.07 -11.69
CA LYS A 43 20.08 -18.04 -11.95
C LYS A 43 19.23 -18.08 -10.66
N LYS A 44 19.83 -18.45 -9.53
CA LYS A 44 19.15 -18.53 -8.22
C LYS A 44 18.99 -17.15 -7.56
N ARG A 45 19.73 -16.12 -8.00
CA ARG A 45 19.57 -14.76 -7.45
C ARG A 45 18.24 -14.16 -7.96
N PRO A 46 17.47 -13.44 -7.11
CA PRO A 46 16.20 -12.82 -7.51
C PRO A 46 16.29 -11.90 -8.74
N GLY A 47 17.44 -11.26 -8.97
CA GLY A 47 17.63 -10.42 -10.14
C GLY A 47 17.65 -11.14 -11.48
N TRP A 48 17.94 -12.44 -11.51
CA TRP A 48 17.94 -13.19 -12.78
C TRP A 48 16.55 -13.25 -13.43
N PRO A 49 15.50 -13.79 -12.78
CA PRO A 49 14.17 -13.82 -13.37
C PRO A 49 13.64 -12.42 -13.70
N ALA A 50 13.96 -11.42 -12.87
CA ALA A 50 13.55 -10.04 -13.13
C ALA A 50 14.17 -9.48 -14.41
N LEU A 51 15.47 -9.64 -14.62
CA LEU A 51 16.13 -9.18 -15.84
C LEU A 51 15.73 -9.97 -17.07
N VAL A 52 15.50 -11.28 -16.93
CA VAL A 52 14.99 -12.09 -18.05
C VAL A 52 13.62 -11.58 -18.47
N ARG A 53 12.74 -11.28 -17.51
CA ARG A 53 11.42 -10.73 -17.80
C ARG A 53 11.52 -9.35 -18.47
N LEU A 54 12.25 -8.41 -17.87
CA LEU A 54 12.44 -7.07 -18.42
C LEU A 54 13.09 -7.08 -19.80
N GLY A 55 14.07 -7.95 -20.03
CA GLY A 55 14.71 -8.11 -21.33
C GLY A 55 13.80 -8.74 -22.38
N THR A 56 12.89 -9.64 -21.97
CA THR A 56 11.87 -10.20 -22.86
C THR A 56 10.87 -9.11 -23.24
N ASP A 57 10.41 -8.32 -22.28
CA ASP A 57 9.47 -7.21 -22.50
C ASP A 57 10.09 -6.12 -23.40
N ASP A 58 11.39 -5.80 -23.23
CA ASP A 58 12.14 -4.88 -24.11
C ASP A 58 12.23 -5.40 -25.56
N CYS A 59 12.47 -6.70 -25.72
CA CYS A 59 12.52 -7.36 -27.02
C CYS A 59 11.16 -7.39 -27.72
N GLU A 60 10.09 -7.70 -26.99
CA GLU A 60 8.72 -7.68 -27.51
C GLU A 60 8.31 -6.24 -27.90
N THR A 61 8.66 -5.26 -27.08
CA THR A 61 8.44 -3.83 -27.36
C THR A 61 9.14 -3.43 -28.66
N TYR A 62 10.42 -3.78 -28.84
CA TYR A 62 11.15 -3.51 -30.08
C TYR A 62 10.48 -4.12 -31.31
N LYS A 63 10.05 -5.39 -31.22
CA LYS A 63 9.42 -6.10 -32.32
C LYS A 63 8.05 -5.54 -32.69
N SER A 64 7.36 -4.93 -31.73
CA SER A 64 6.11 -4.20 -31.96
C SER A 64 6.31 -2.78 -32.52
N GLY A 65 7.56 -2.35 -32.76
CA GLY A 65 7.90 -1.02 -33.26
C GLY A 65 7.98 0.06 -32.16
N GLY A 66 7.96 -0.35 -30.89
CA GLY A 66 8.12 0.55 -29.75
C GLY A 66 9.59 0.89 -29.45
N SER A 67 9.78 1.85 -28.55
CA SER A 67 11.10 2.23 -28.05
C SER A 67 11.67 1.16 -27.12
N SER A 68 12.89 0.70 -27.39
CA SER A 68 13.60 -0.30 -26.59
C SER A 68 15.01 0.15 -26.21
N LEU A 69 15.57 -0.48 -25.18
CA LEU A 69 16.93 -0.25 -24.69
C LEU A 69 17.98 -0.87 -25.63
N PHE A 70 17.71 -2.08 -26.11
CA PHE A 70 18.55 -2.78 -27.07
C PHE A 70 17.91 -2.82 -28.45
N LYS A 71 18.75 -2.87 -29.49
CA LYS A 71 18.29 -3.23 -30.83
C LYS A 71 18.29 -4.76 -30.92
N TRP A 72 17.12 -5.35 -31.20
CA TRP A 72 16.92 -6.80 -31.17
C TRP A 72 16.89 -7.45 -32.56
N ASP A 73 17.49 -6.80 -33.56
CA ASP A 73 17.44 -7.24 -34.95
C ASP A 73 17.93 -8.69 -35.10
N GLY A 74 17.04 -9.58 -35.57
CA GLY A 74 17.33 -11.00 -35.76
C GLY A 74 17.45 -11.82 -34.47
N LEU A 75 17.22 -11.23 -33.29
CA LEU A 75 17.28 -11.92 -32.00
C LEU A 75 15.92 -12.47 -31.56
N THR A 76 15.97 -13.55 -30.78
CA THR A 76 14.78 -14.13 -30.14
C THR A 76 14.56 -13.49 -28.76
N CYS A 77 13.34 -13.48 -28.22
CA CYS A 77 13.09 -12.87 -26.91
C CYS A 77 13.31 -13.95 -25.83
N ASN A 78 14.58 -14.22 -25.52
CA ASN A 78 14.99 -15.21 -24.51
C ASN A 78 16.29 -14.79 -23.79
N ASP A 79 16.61 -15.53 -22.73
CA ASP A 79 17.77 -15.30 -21.88
C ASP A 79 19.10 -15.20 -22.64
N LYS A 80 19.35 -16.10 -23.59
CA LYS A 80 20.56 -16.09 -24.43
C LYS A 80 20.68 -14.81 -25.24
N SER A 81 19.57 -14.37 -25.83
CA SER A 81 19.56 -13.15 -26.65
C SER A 81 19.72 -11.89 -25.80
N ILE A 82 19.22 -11.88 -24.57
CA ILE A 82 19.47 -10.80 -23.61
C ILE A 82 20.97 -10.65 -23.35
N ILE A 83 21.66 -11.76 -23.07
CA ILE A 83 23.11 -11.74 -22.87
C ILE A 83 23.85 -11.28 -24.14
N LEU A 84 23.42 -11.71 -25.33
CA LEU A 84 23.99 -11.21 -26.60
C LEU A 84 23.79 -9.70 -26.77
N ALA A 85 22.60 -9.19 -26.47
CA ALA A 85 22.28 -7.78 -26.56
C ALA A 85 23.14 -6.95 -25.59
N VAL A 86 23.30 -7.40 -24.35
CA VAL A 86 24.19 -6.77 -23.35
C VAL A 86 25.65 -6.78 -23.84
N ASN A 87 26.12 -7.92 -24.36
CA ASN A 87 27.50 -8.04 -24.86
C ASN A 87 27.80 -7.19 -26.10
N SER A 88 26.80 -6.84 -26.91
CA SER A 88 26.98 -5.94 -28.05
C SER A 88 27.40 -4.52 -27.66
N LYS A 89 27.23 -4.15 -26.38
CA LYS A 89 27.64 -2.87 -25.80
C LYS A 89 28.43 -3.14 -24.51
N PRO A 90 29.72 -3.52 -24.59
CA PRO A 90 30.49 -3.92 -23.42
C PRO A 90 30.47 -2.93 -22.24
N GLN A 91 30.32 -1.63 -22.53
CA GLN A 91 30.17 -0.57 -21.53
C GLN A 91 28.92 -0.70 -20.64
N THR A 92 27.89 -1.44 -21.05
CA THR A 92 26.67 -1.65 -20.25
C THR A 92 26.75 -2.88 -19.36
N ILE A 93 27.72 -3.78 -19.59
CA ILE A 93 27.91 -5.01 -18.80
C ILE A 93 28.00 -4.71 -17.29
N PRO A 94 28.79 -3.72 -16.83
CA PRO A 94 28.89 -3.44 -15.39
C PRO A 94 27.56 -3.01 -14.77
N VAL A 95 26.82 -2.11 -15.43
CA VAL A 95 25.52 -1.63 -14.93
C VAL A 95 24.47 -2.74 -14.97
N PHE A 96 24.45 -3.54 -16.03
CA PHE A 96 23.59 -4.72 -16.14
C PHE A 96 23.86 -5.71 -15.00
N TYR A 97 25.12 -6.04 -14.75
CA TYR A 97 25.49 -6.96 -13.68
C TYR A 97 25.21 -6.38 -12.29
N ALA A 98 25.43 -5.08 -12.07
CA ALA A 98 25.06 -4.44 -10.80
C ALA A 98 23.54 -4.45 -10.56
N ALA A 99 22.74 -4.18 -11.59
CA ALA A 99 21.28 -4.27 -11.49
C ALA A 99 20.81 -5.69 -11.19
N TYR A 100 21.39 -6.69 -11.87
CA TYR A 100 21.20 -8.12 -11.58
C TYR A 100 21.53 -8.46 -10.12
N HIS A 101 22.70 -8.03 -9.67
CA HIS A 101 23.26 -8.40 -8.37
C HIS A 101 22.49 -7.78 -7.21
N GLU A 102 22.08 -6.52 -7.36
CA GLU A 102 21.47 -5.74 -6.29
C GLU A 102 19.94 -5.76 -6.29
N TYR A 103 19.30 -6.39 -7.28
CA TYR A 103 17.85 -6.50 -7.33
C TYR A 103 17.30 -7.23 -6.09
N GLY A 104 16.30 -6.64 -5.44
CA GLY A 104 15.70 -7.15 -4.20
C GLY A 104 16.55 -6.94 -2.95
N SER A 105 17.74 -6.33 -3.07
CA SER A 105 18.58 -6.02 -1.92
C SER A 105 18.04 -4.86 -1.09
N TYR A 106 18.42 -4.83 0.19
CA TYR A 106 18.10 -3.72 1.07
C TYR A 106 18.67 -2.40 0.52
N GLY A 107 17.79 -1.44 0.32
CA GLY A 107 18.12 -0.12 -0.22
C GLY A 107 18.00 0.01 -1.73
N VAL A 108 17.94 -1.08 -2.50
CA VAL A 108 17.66 -1.05 -3.96
C VAL A 108 16.19 -1.35 -4.25
N GLY A 109 15.68 -2.43 -3.66
CA GLY A 109 14.30 -2.87 -3.83
C GLY A 109 14.07 -3.74 -5.07
N GLU A 110 12.82 -4.11 -5.27
CA GLU A 110 12.33 -4.97 -6.35
C GLU A 110 10.98 -4.46 -6.86
N LEU A 111 10.57 -4.97 -8.02
CA LEU A 111 9.27 -4.64 -8.59
C LEU A 111 8.18 -5.44 -7.86
N SER A 112 7.06 -4.80 -7.55
CA SER A 112 5.91 -5.48 -6.95
C SER A 112 5.18 -6.39 -7.94
N SER A 113 5.28 -6.09 -9.24
CA SER A 113 4.76 -6.91 -10.34
C SER A 113 5.53 -6.61 -11.63
N PHE A 114 5.29 -7.41 -12.68
CA PHE A 114 5.84 -7.19 -14.03
C PHE A 114 4.74 -6.75 -15.02
N ASP A 115 3.72 -6.05 -14.53
CA ASP A 115 2.68 -5.48 -15.38
C ASP A 115 3.17 -4.19 -16.06
N ASN A 116 2.57 -3.86 -17.20
CA ASN A 116 2.84 -2.59 -17.88
C ASN A 116 1.93 -1.49 -17.31
N SER A 117 2.14 -1.15 -16.03
CA SER A 117 1.37 -0.11 -15.33
C SER A 117 2.22 1.12 -15.01
N PRO A 118 1.59 2.31 -14.83
CA PRO A 118 2.29 3.51 -14.37
C PRO A 118 3.03 3.30 -13.04
N ARG A 119 2.48 2.44 -12.18
CA ARG A 119 3.08 2.05 -10.90
C ARG A 119 4.37 1.27 -11.10
N THR A 120 4.35 0.24 -11.95
CA THR A 120 5.54 -0.58 -12.22
C THR A 120 6.63 0.24 -12.92
N GLY A 121 6.26 1.16 -13.82
CA GLY A 121 7.20 2.13 -14.41
C GLY A 121 7.84 3.06 -13.38
N GLU A 122 7.07 3.50 -12.38
CA GLU A 122 7.56 4.30 -11.25
C GLU A 122 8.52 3.50 -10.36
N GLU A 123 8.16 2.27 -10.02
CA GLU A 123 9.00 1.35 -9.23
C GLU A 123 10.33 1.07 -9.95
N ALA A 124 10.30 0.79 -11.26
CA ALA A 124 11.50 0.58 -12.07
C ALA A 124 12.43 1.82 -12.07
N SER A 125 11.85 3.00 -12.24
CA SER A 125 12.60 4.27 -12.18
C SER A 125 13.24 4.48 -10.81
N LYS A 126 12.51 4.16 -9.73
CA LYS A 126 13.01 4.25 -8.36
C LYS A 126 14.15 3.26 -8.08
N ILE A 127 14.07 2.03 -8.59
CA ILE A 127 15.14 1.03 -8.47
C ILE A 127 16.44 1.55 -9.09
N LEU A 128 16.38 2.21 -10.25
CA LEU A 128 17.57 2.80 -10.89
C LEU A 128 18.19 3.91 -10.03
N VAL A 129 17.38 4.80 -9.46
CA VAL A 129 17.85 5.84 -8.52
C VAL A 129 18.51 5.21 -7.30
N ASN A 130 17.86 4.21 -6.71
CA ASN A 130 18.38 3.51 -5.55
C ASN A 130 19.69 2.77 -5.87
N LEU A 131 19.79 2.16 -7.05
CA LEU A 131 21.01 1.52 -7.52
C LEU A 131 22.16 2.53 -7.61
N THR A 132 21.95 3.72 -8.18
CA THR A 132 23.00 4.77 -8.17
C THR A 132 23.44 5.15 -6.76
N THR A 133 22.52 5.13 -5.79
CA THR A 133 22.84 5.41 -4.38
C THR A 133 23.67 4.28 -3.77
N ALA A 134 23.28 3.02 -4.01
CA ALA A 134 24.00 1.84 -3.53
C ALA A 134 25.44 1.78 -4.08
N LEU A 135 25.63 2.18 -5.34
CA LEU A 135 26.93 2.18 -6.02
C LEU A 135 27.90 3.28 -5.53
N ASN A 136 27.48 4.19 -4.66
CA ASN A 136 28.39 5.13 -4.00
C ASN A 136 29.21 4.48 -2.87
N ASN A 137 28.89 3.23 -2.47
CA ASN A 137 29.65 2.50 -1.48
C ASN A 137 30.76 1.67 -2.17
N PRO A 138 32.06 2.00 -1.97
CA PRO A 138 33.15 1.28 -2.62
C PRO A 138 33.19 -0.21 -2.28
N ALA A 139 32.92 -0.59 -1.03
CA ALA A 139 32.91 -1.99 -0.61
C ALA A 139 31.82 -2.81 -1.33
N LYS A 140 30.68 -2.16 -1.63
CA LYS A 140 29.62 -2.77 -2.43
C LYS A 140 30.04 -2.95 -3.88
N VAL A 141 30.69 -1.95 -4.47
CA VAL A 141 31.25 -2.04 -5.84
C VAL A 141 32.29 -3.16 -5.95
N ASP A 142 33.16 -3.30 -4.95
CA ASP A 142 34.18 -4.37 -4.89
C ASP A 142 33.53 -5.75 -4.81
N ALA A 143 32.49 -5.91 -3.98
CA ALA A 143 31.74 -7.16 -3.86
C ALA A 143 31.05 -7.54 -5.17
N ILE A 144 30.41 -6.57 -5.85
CA ILE A 144 29.78 -6.78 -7.15
C ILE A 144 30.81 -7.24 -8.19
N TYR A 145 32.00 -6.63 -8.23
CA TYR A 145 33.05 -7.04 -9.18
C TYR A 145 33.58 -8.45 -8.89
N ALA A 146 33.83 -8.78 -7.62
CA ALA A 146 34.31 -10.09 -7.23
C ALA A 146 33.33 -11.21 -7.61
N ASP A 147 32.03 -10.95 -7.53
CA ASP A 147 31.00 -11.89 -7.97
C ASP A 147 30.85 -11.91 -9.50
N TYR A 148 30.99 -10.76 -10.17
CA TYR A 148 31.04 -10.70 -11.63
C TYR A 148 32.16 -11.57 -12.20
N GLU A 149 33.37 -11.54 -11.63
CA GLU A 149 34.47 -12.37 -12.11
C GLU A 149 34.17 -13.87 -12.05
N LYS A 150 33.43 -14.31 -11.02
CA LYS A 150 32.99 -15.71 -10.86
C LYS A 150 31.85 -16.06 -11.81
N ASP A 151 30.87 -15.17 -11.95
CA ASP A 151 29.61 -15.46 -12.63
C ASP A 151 29.70 -15.26 -14.14
N ARG A 152 30.52 -14.31 -14.63
CA ARG A 152 30.53 -13.87 -16.04
C ARG A 152 30.67 -15.00 -17.05
N TRP A 153 31.51 -16.00 -16.75
CA TRP A 153 31.79 -17.10 -17.67
C TRP A 153 30.59 -18.04 -17.79
N SER A 154 29.94 -18.34 -16.66
CA SER A 154 28.73 -19.17 -16.63
C SER A 154 27.54 -18.42 -17.24
N MET A 155 27.42 -17.12 -16.98
CA MET A 155 26.39 -16.25 -17.58
C MET A 155 26.58 -16.02 -19.09
N GLY A 156 27.81 -16.12 -19.59
CA GLY A 156 28.16 -15.76 -20.96
C GLY A 156 28.39 -14.26 -21.18
N LEU A 157 28.66 -13.50 -20.13
CA LEU A 157 29.01 -12.08 -20.22
C LEU A 157 30.45 -11.89 -20.72
N GLY A 158 30.68 -10.85 -21.52
CA GLY A 158 32.00 -10.43 -21.97
C GLY A 158 32.91 -10.05 -20.80
N THR A 159 34.23 -10.09 -21.01
CA THR A 159 35.23 -9.75 -19.98
C THR A 159 35.44 -8.25 -19.90
N VAL A 160 35.33 -7.68 -18.71
CA VAL A 160 35.63 -6.28 -18.38
C VAL A 160 36.64 -6.28 -17.23
N ASN A 161 37.75 -5.57 -17.39
CA ASN A 161 38.75 -5.47 -16.32
C ASN A 161 38.21 -4.63 -15.15
N GLU A 162 38.79 -4.81 -13.96
CA GLU A 162 38.33 -4.17 -12.72
C GLU A 162 38.25 -2.65 -12.83
N SER A 163 39.29 -2.01 -13.39
CA SER A 163 39.36 -0.56 -13.54
C SER A 163 38.20 -0.02 -14.38
N ASP A 164 37.95 -0.63 -15.54
CA ASP A 164 36.87 -0.21 -16.44
C ASP A 164 35.49 -0.54 -15.85
N PHE A 165 35.36 -1.67 -15.15
CA PHE A 165 34.13 -2.05 -14.47
C PHE A 165 33.74 -1.01 -13.41
N LYS A 166 34.67 -0.68 -12.52
CA LYS A 166 34.48 0.33 -11.46
C LYS A 166 34.23 1.71 -12.04
N LYS A 167 34.95 2.08 -13.12
CA LYS A 167 34.74 3.35 -13.81
C LYS A 167 33.34 3.46 -14.41
N SER A 168 32.83 2.41 -15.06
CA SER A 168 31.47 2.39 -15.60
C SER A 168 30.40 2.54 -14.52
N LEU A 169 30.57 1.85 -13.37
CA LEU A 169 29.65 1.99 -12.25
C LEU A 169 29.71 3.39 -11.63
N ALA A 170 30.89 3.99 -11.51
CA ALA A 170 31.05 5.36 -11.04
C ALA A 170 30.40 6.38 -11.99
N ILE A 171 30.50 6.17 -13.31
CA ILE A 171 29.81 7.01 -14.31
C ILE A 171 28.29 6.90 -14.13
N PHE A 172 27.76 5.68 -14.01
CA PHE A 172 26.33 5.47 -13.79
C PHE A 172 25.85 6.08 -12.46
N ALA A 173 26.62 5.94 -11.38
CA ALA A 173 26.29 6.53 -10.08
C ALA A 173 26.19 8.07 -10.13
N ARG A 174 26.95 8.74 -11.01
CA ARG A 174 26.86 10.19 -11.22
C ARG A 174 25.58 10.64 -11.93
N GLU A 175 24.86 9.74 -12.59
CA GLU A 175 23.56 10.05 -13.20
C GLU A 175 22.42 10.13 -12.16
N ARG A 176 22.72 9.96 -10.86
CA ARG A 176 21.75 9.97 -9.76
C ARG A 176 20.76 11.13 -9.84
N ASP A 177 21.24 12.37 -9.96
CA ASP A 177 20.36 13.54 -9.91
C ASP A 177 19.42 13.61 -11.12
N LYS A 178 19.91 13.19 -12.29
CA LYS A 178 19.11 13.10 -13.50
C LYS A 178 18.03 12.03 -13.38
N LEU A 179 18.39 10.83 -12.91
CA LEU A 179 17.43 9.75 -12.67
C LEU A 179 16.43 10.11 -11.58
N ALA A 180 16.87 10.78 -10.52
CA ALA A 180 16.00 11.26 -9.45
C ALA A 180 15.01 12.31 -9.95
N SER A 181 15.44 13.23 -10.81
CA SER A 181 14.55 14.20 -11.47
C SER A 181 13.51 13.51 -12.37
N GLN A 182 13.92 12.48 -13.13
CA GLN A 182 13.00 11.70 -13.96
C GLN A 182 11.98 10.92 -13.11
N TYR A 183 12.44 10.26 -12.05
CA TYR A 183 11.58 9.59 -11.09
C TYR A 183 10.57 10.57 -10.47
N GLN A 184 11.02 11.74 -10.01
CA GLN A 184 10.14 12.72 -9.38
C GLN A 184 9.04 13.20 -10.35
N LYS A 185 9.39 13.47 -11.62
CA LYS A 185 8.40 13.85 -12.64
C LYS A 185 7.35 12.76 -12.87
N LEU A 186 7.78 11.50 -12.92
CA LEU A 186 6.88 10.37 -13.09
C LEU A 186 5.97 10.19 -11.87
N HIS A 187 6.55 10.25 -10.67
CA HIS A 187 5.83 10.18 -9.41
C HIS A 187 4.77 11.28 -9.29
N ASP A 188 5.15 12.54 -9.53
CA ASP A 188 4.23 13.68 -9.44
C ASP A 188 3.10 13.60 -10.48
N GLY A 189 3.40 13.07 -11.68
CA GLY A 189 2.41 12.80 -12.72
C GLY A 189 1.39 11.75 -12.28
N ASN A 190 1.87 10.60 -11.79
CA ASN A 190 1.03 9.52 -11.29
C ASN A 190 0.17 9.95 -10.10
N GLN A 191 0.74 10.72 -9.15
CA GLN A 191 0.01 11.22 -7.98
C GLN A 191 -1.20 12.08 -8.37
N LYS A 192 -1.06 12.97 -9.35
CA LYS A 192 -2.17 13.80 -9.84
C LYS A 192 -3.28 12.94 -10.45
N GLN A 193 -2.91 11.94 -11.24
CA GLN A 193 -3.87 11.01 -11.83
C GLN A 193 -4.61 10.22 -10.74
N TYR A 194 -3.90 9.65 -9.77
CA TYR A 194 -4.53 8.91 -8.68
C TYR A 194 -5.45 9.75 -7.81
N GLN A 195 -5.14 11.04 -7.63
CA GLN A 195 -6.02 11.99 -6.94
C GLN A 195 -7.30 12.24 -7.75
N ALA A 196 -7.18 12.54 -9.05
CA ALA A 196 -8.33 12.76 -9.91
C ALA A 196 -9.26 11.52 -9.97
N GLU A 197 -8.69 10.33 -10.15
CA GLU A 197 -9.45 9.07 -10.16
C GLU A 197 -10.14 8.79 -8.82
N ARG A 198 -9.48 9.11 -7.70
CA ARG A 198 -10.07 9.02 -6.36
C ARG A 198 -11.24 9.98 -6.22
N ASP A 199 -11.07 11.24 -6.60
CA ASP A 199 -12.10 12.27 -6.44
C ASP A 199 -13.34 11.96 -7.28
N GLU A 200 -13.14 11.50 -8.52
CA GLU A 200 -14.23 11.02 -9.36
C GLU A 200 -14.95 9.81 -8.76
N ARG A 201 -14.20 8.84 -8.24
CA ARG A 201 -14.78 7.66 -7.59
C ARG A 201 -15.60 8.07 -6.37
N VAL A 202 -15.06 8.92 -5.49
CA VAL A 202 -15.77 9.42 -4.30
C VAL A 202 -17.03 10.18 -4.70
N LYS A 203 -16.98 10.96 -5.79
CA LYS A 203 -18.16 11.64 -6.32
C LYS A 203 -19.23 10.65 -6.79
N ARG A 204 -18.86 9.64 -7.59
CA ARG A 204 -19.77 8.58 -8.05
C ARG A 204 -20.38 7.80 -6.89
N GLU A 205 -19.55 7.34 -5.95
CA GLU A 205 -20.02 6.61 -4.75
C GLU A 205 -21.00 7.45 -3.92
N LYS A 206 -20.77 8.77 -3.80
CA LYS A 206 -21.69 9.68 -3.12
C LYS A 206 -23.02 9.82 -3.87
N GLU A 207 -22.99 9.96 -5.19
CA GLU A 207 -24.18 10.04 -6.04
C GLU A 207 -25.00 8.75 -5.97
N GLU A 208 -24.34 7.60 -6.05
CA GLU A 208 -24.97 6.27 -5.90
C GLU A 208 -25.56 6.06 -4.50
N SER A 209 -24.86 6.47 -3.44
CA SER A 209 -25.39 6.40 -2.06
C SER A 209 -26.66 7.23 -1.91
N VAL A 210 -26.66 8.49 -2.38
CA VAL A 210 -27.84 9.35 -2.32
C VAL A 210 -28.99 8.79 -3.16
N ALA A 211 -28.72 8.23 -4.34
CA ALA A 211 -29.73 7.60 -5.18
C ALA A 211 -30.34 6.34 -4.55
N SER A 212 -29.60 5.64 -3.69
CA SER A 212 -30.07 4.44 -2.98
C SER A 212 -31.00 4.73 -1.80
N GLU A 213 -31.25 6.00 -1.49
CA GLU A 213 -32.01 6.42 -0.30
C GLU A 213 -33.42 5.84 -0.27
N LYS A 214 -33.75 5.12 0.82
CA LYS A 214 -35.08 4.55 1.07
C LYS A 214 -35.62 5.04 2.40
N THR A 215 -36.90 5.40 2.42
CA THR A 215 -37.59 5.77 3.67
C THR A 215 -37.83 4.53 4.52
N VAL A 216 -37.60 4.63 5.81
CA VAL A 216 -37.87 3.56 6.79
C VAL A 216 -38.81 4.06 7.87
N ALA A 217 -39.76 3.22 8.26
CA ALA A 217 -40.58 3.45 9.44
C ALA A 217 -39.91 2.77 10.64
N LEU A 218 -39.66 3.53 11.71
CA LEU A 218 -39.14 2.98 12.96
C LEU A 218 -40.27 2.26 13.70
N MET A 219 -40.26 0.92 13.69
CA MET A 219 -41.17 0.10 14.48
C MET A 219 -40.50 -0.29 15.81
N LEU A 220 -40.62 0.58 16.81
CA LEU A 220 -39.93 0.42 18.09
C LEU A 220 -40.66 -0.50 19.08
N TRP A 221 -41.98 -0.31 19.24
CA TRP A 221 -42.82 -1.10 20.15
C TRP A 221 -44.10 -1.54 19.42
N GLN A 222 -44.52 -2.79 19.60
CA GLN A 222 -45.75 -3.31 18.97
C GLN A 222 -47.01 -2.71 19.62
N ASN A 223 -47.02 -2.57 20.95
CA ASN A 223 -48.13 -2.01 21.73
C ASN A 223 -47.56 -0.97 22.71
N PRO A 224 -47.30 0.28 22.26
CA PRO A 224 -46.65 1.27 23.09
C PRO A 224 -47.53 1.71 24.27
N THR A 225 -46.92 1.92 25.44
CA THR A 225 -47.56 2.61 26.58
C THR A 225 -47.86 4.07 26.23
N THR A 226 -48.58 4.79 27.10
CA THR A 226 -48.88 6.22 26.90
C THR A 226 -47.59 7.03 26.76
N GLU A 227 -46.59 6.75 27.59
CA GLU A 227 -45.28 7.41 27.60
C GLU A 227 -44.48 7.07 26.33
N GLN A 228 -44.41 5.80 25.95
CA GLN A 228 -43.74 5.37 24.71
C GLN A 228 -44.40 5.98 23.48
N LYS A 229 -45.74 6.15 23.48
CA LYS A 229 -46.47 6.79 22.39
C LYS A 229 -46.05 8.24 22.17
N MET A 230 -45.71 8.99 23.24
CA MET A 230 -45.17 10.35 23.10
C MET A 230 -43.85 10.36 22.33
N ILE A 231 -42.98 9.39 22.60
CA ILE A 231 -41.70 9.24 21.90
C ILE A 231 -41.92 8.83 20.44
N VAL A 232 -42.82 7.87 20.18
CA VAL A 232 -43.20 7.48 18.81
C VAL A 232 -43.74 8.68 18.02
N ASP A 233 -44.64 9.46 18.61
CA ASP A 233 -45.23 10.63 17.95
C ASP A 233 -44.19 11.74 17.71
N ALA A 234 -43.23 11.93 18.62
CA ALA A 234 -42.10 12.83 18.39
C ALA A 234 -41.19 12.35 17.25
N LEU A 235 -40.83 11.07 17.21
CA LEU A 235 -39.99 10.50 16.15
C LEU A 235 -40.67 10.55 14.77
N ARG A 236 -42.00 10.48 14.70
CA ARG A 236 -42.76 10.65 13.45
C ARG A 236 -42.61 12.04 12.83
N THR A 237 -42.13 13.03 13.58
CA THR A 237 -41.80 14.36 13.03
C THR A 237 -40.48 14.37 12.26
N VAL A 238 -39.72 13.28 12.31
CA VAL A 238 -38.41 13.11 11.67
C VAL A 238 -38.52 12.10 10.52
N LYS A 239 -38.06 12.49 9.33
CA LYS A 239 -37.96 11.58 8.19
C LYS A 239 -36.73 10.70 8.36
N PHE A 240 -36.93 9.41 8.62
CA PHE A 240 -35.85 8.44 8.66
C PHE A 240 -35.66 7.78 7.29
N THR A 241 -34.42 7.73 6.83
CA THR A 241 -34.03 7.05 5.59
C THR A 241 -32.80 6.19 5.81
N ILE A 242 -32.55 5.23 4.93
CA ILE A 242 -31.33 4.42 4.90
C ILE A 242 -30.71 4.49 3.50
N ARG A 243 -29.39 4.35 3.41
CA ARG A 243 -28.65 4.26 2.15
C ARG A 243 -27.80 2.99 2.11
N ASN A 244 -27.33 2.62 0.93
CA ASN A 244 -26.48 1.44 0.72
C ASN A 244 -25.07 1.56 1.34
N ASP A 245 -24.72 2.73 1.87
CA ASP A 245 -23.51 2.97 2.66
C ASP A 245 -23.60 2.44 4.11
N GLY A 246 -24.72 1.79 4.45
CA GLY A 246 -24.92 1.19 5.77
C GLY A 246 -25.33 2.19 6.86
N VAL A 247 -25.69 3.41 6.48
CA VAL A 247 -26.08 4.49 7.40
C VAL A 247 -27.57 4.77 7.34
N ALA A 248 -28.15 4.97 8.51
CA ALA A 248 -29.46 5.56 8.71
C ALA A 248 -29.35 7.08 8.88
N TYR A 249 -30.29 7.80 8.31
CA TYR A 249 -30.34 9.24 8.26
C TYR A 249 -31.63 9.76 8.89
N ALA A 250 -31.54 10.90 9.55
CA ALA A 250 -32.65 11.65 10.13
C ALA A 250 -32.72 13.01 9.45
N ASN A 251 -33.80 13.30 8.72
CA ASN A 251 -33.95 14.50 7.89
C ASN A 251 -32.75 14.73 6.95
N GLY A 252 -32.18 13.66 6.41
CA GLY A 252 -31.02 13.70 5.51
C GLY A 252 -29.67 13.87 6.18
N ARG A 253 -29.60 13.90 7.52
CA ARG A 253 -28.35 13.92 8.30
C ARG A 253 -28.00 12.52 8.81
N ARG A 254 -26.71 12.19 8.85
CA ARG A 254 -26.23 10.92 9.41
C ARG A 254 -26.70 10.79 10.86
N PHE A 255 -27.37 9.69 11.18
CA PHE A 255 -27.87 9.42 12.52
C PHE A 255 -27.08 8.29 13.18
N MET A 256 -27.15 7.08 12.63
CA MET A 256 -26.42 5.90 13.12
C MET A 256 -26.24 4.87 11.99
N SER A 257 -25.58 3.75 12.25
CA SER A 257 -25.57 2.63 11.29
C SER A 257 -26.95 1.98 11.22
N ILE A 258 -27.26 1.32 10.10
CA ILE A 258 -28.48 0.53 9.95
C ILE A 258 -28.58 -0.54 11.04
N ALA A 259 -27.47 -1.24 11.33
CA ALA A 259 -27.41 -2.19 12.45
C ALA A 259 -27.65 -1.53 13.82
N GLY A 260 -27.24 -0.27 13.99
CA GLY A 260 -27.49 0.51 15.20
C GLY A 260 -28.98 0.77 15.46
N LEU A 261 -29.83 0.78 14.42
CA LEU A 261 -31.28 0.93 14.57
C LEU A 261 -31.90 -0.20 15.41
N GLU A 262 -31.31 -1.39 15.40
CA GLU A 262 -31.78 -2.51 16.23
C GLU A 262 -31.64 -2.20 17.73
N SER A 263 -30.64 -1.41 18.10
CA SER A 263 -30.40 -0.97 19.49
C SER A 263 -31.14 0.30 19.87
N LEU A 264 -31.72 1.02 18.90
CA LEU A 264 -32.38 2.31 19.15
C LEU A 264 -33.52 2.20 20.16
N ARG A 265 -34.32 1.12 20.09
CA ARG A 265 -35.38 0.88 21.08
C ARG A 265 -34.81 0.82 22.50
N ASN A 266 -33.76 0.03 22.71
CA ASN A 266 -33.14 -0.11 24.02
C ASN A 266 -32.57 1.22 24.52
N SER A 267 -31.96 2.01 23.63
CA SER A 267 -31.49 3.36 23.96
C SER A 267 -32.61 4.28 24.39
N LEU A 268 -33.77 4.22 23.73
CA LEU A 268 -34.94 5.02 24.11
C LEU A 268 -35.57 4.53 25.42
N ASP A 269 -35.64 3.21 25.63
CA ASP A 269 -36.11 2.62 26.89
C ASP A 269 -35.20 3.09 28.05
N LEU A 270 -33.87 3.06 27.89
CA LEU A 270 -32.91 3.58 28.89
C LEU A 270 -33.04 5.08 29.14
N SER A 271 -33.20 5.88 28.08
CA SER A 271 -33.47 7.32 28.22
C SER A 271 -34.80 7.62 28.92
N MET A 272 -35.78 6.71 28.83
CA MET A 272 -37.01 6.82 29.59
C MET A 272 -36.84 6.35 31.03
N GLU A 273 -36.04 5.32 31.29
CA GLU A 273 -35.73 4.85 32.65
C GLU A 273 -35.00 5.93 33.47
N SER A 274 -34.17 6.76 32.86
CA SER A 274 -33.55 7.90 33.56
C SER A 274 -34.58 8.90 34.09
N CYS A 275 -35.77 9.00 33.46
CA CYS A 275 -36.91 9.76 33.99
C CYS A 275 -37.57 9.14 35.24
N SER A 276 -37.31 7.86 35.53
CA SER A 276 -37.70 7.19 36.76
C SER A 276 -36.64 7.32 37.85
N ASP A 277 -35.35 7.34 37.50
CA ASP A 277 -34.24 7.46 38.45
C ASP A 277 -34.25 8.80 39.21
N VAL A 278 -34.71 9.88 38.56
CA VAL A 278 -34.94 11.17 39.22
C VAL A 278 -36.02 11.08 40.31
N GLY A 279 -37.03 10.22 40.12
CA GLY A 279 -38.07 9.96 41.12
C GLY A 279 -37.56 9.18 42.33
N ALA A 280 -36.50 8.38 42.18
CA ALA A 280 -35.89 7.65 43.29
C ALA A 280 -35.34 8.58 44.39
N TYR A 281 -34.92 9.81 44.05
CA TYR A 281 -34.49 10.82 45.03
C TYR A 281 -35.61 11.33 45.94
N VAL A 282 -36.86 11.19 45.52
CA VAL A 282 -38.06 11.61 46.28
C VAL A 282 -38.95 10.43 46.69
N GLY A 283 -38.47 9.20 46.54
CA GLY A 283 -39.17 7.98 46.95
C GLY A 283 -40.27 7.50 46.00
N GLU A 284 -40.39 8.08 44.79
CA GLU A 284 -41.36 7.66 43.77
C GLU A 284 -40.65 6.91 42.63
N LYS A 285 -40.86 5.58 42.54
CA LYS A 285 -40.39 4.76 41.40
C LYS A 285 -41.44 4.67 40.29
N ALA A 286 -41.95 5.81 39.86
CA ALA A 286 -42.86 5.90 38.73
C ALA A 286 -42.23 6.74 37.62
N LEU A 287 -42.41 6.30 36.38
CA LEU A 287 -42.01 7.06 35.19
C LEU A 287 -42.67 8.45 35.23
N ASN A 288 -41.85 9.49 35.38
CA ASN A 288 -42.36 10.85 35.40
C ASN A 288 -42.81 11.26 33.99
N ARG A 289 -44.13 11.30 33.76
CA ARG A 289 -44.73 11.65 32.47
C ARG A 289 -44.29 13.03 31.96
N ALA A 290 -44.05 14.01 32.86
CA ALA A 290 -43.55 15.33 32.45
C ALA A 290 -42.10 15.25 31.94
N CYS A 291 -41.27 14.39 32.54
CA CYS A 291 -39.91 14.12 32.05
C CYS A 291 -39.94 13.48 30.65
N VAL A 292 -40.76 12.44 30.45
CA VAL A 292 -40.91 11.80 29.12
C VAL A 292 -41.45 12.79 28.08
N GLN A 293 -42.40 13.65 28.47
CA GLN A 293 -42.88 14.73 27.60
C GLN A 293 -41.75 15.72 27.24
N GLY A 294 -40.84 16.02 28.18
CA GLY A 294 -39.63 16.80 27.92
C GLY A 294 -38.71 16.13 26.91
N MET A 295 -38.46 14.83 27.06
CA MET A 295 -37.70 14.02 26.09
C MET A 295 -38.34 14.05 24.69
N ALA A 296 -39.67 13.89 24.60
CA ALA A 296 -40.39 13.97 23.33
C ALA A 296 -40.20 15.35 22.65
N ARG A 297 -40.26 16.45 23.41
CA ARG A 297 -39.97 17.80 22.88
C ARG A 297 -38.53 17.92 22.39
N ASN A 298 -37.58 17.32 23.11
CA ASN A 298 -36.17 17.32 22.71
C ASN A 298 -35.93 16.57 21.39
N ILE A 299 -36.64 15.46 21.15
CA ILE A 299 -36.59 14.73 19.86
C ILE A 299 -37.11 15.62 18.72
N VAL A 300 -38.22 16.33 18.93
CA VAL A 300 -38.77 17.25 17.92
C VAL A 300 -37.78 18.38 17.60
N GLU A 301 -37.17 18.98 18.61
CA GLU A 301 -36.14 20.02 18.42
C GLU A 301 -34.87 19.49 17.74
N TRP A 302 -34.44 18.28 18.10
CA TRP A 302 -33.36 17.58 17.41
C TRP A 302 -33.70 17.34 15.94
N GLY A 303 -34.93 16.91 15.63
CA GLY A 303 -35.43 16.76 14.26
C GLY A 303 -35.40 18.06 13.46
N LYS A 304 -35.84 19.17 14.06
CA LYS A 304 -35.75 20.51 13.45
C LYS A 304 -34.30 20.90 13.18
N THR A 305 -33.41 20.66 14.14
CA THR A 305 -31.97 20.94 14.04
C THR A 305 -31.32 20.11 12.93
N ALA A 306 -31.70 18.85 12.78
CA ALA A 306 -31.23 18.00 11.68
C ALA A 306 -31.62 18.58 10.30
N ASN A 307 -32.82 19.16 10.21
CA ASN A 307 -33.33 19.77 8.99
C ASN A 307 -32.78 21.19 8.71
N ASP A 308 -32.11 21.81 9.69
CA ASP A 308 -31.54 23.14 9.54
C ASP A 308 -30.29 23.08 8.65
N ARG A 309 -30.37 23.72 7.47
CA ARG A 309 -29.29 23.73 6.47
C ARG A 309 -28.15 24.69 6.80
N SER A 310 -28.32 25.57 7.79
CA SER A 310 -27.24 26.44 8.26
C SER A 310 -26.18 25.69 9.07
N ILE A 311 -26.54 24.53 9.63
CA ILE A 311 -25.63 23.65 10.36
C ILE A 311 -24.87 22.78 9.36
N SER A 312 -23.53 22.77 9.42
CA SER A 312 -22.75 21.90 8.53
C SER A 312 -22.86 20.42 8.93
N ASP A 313 -22.61 19.50 8.00
CA ASP A 313 -22.53 18.07 8.33
C ASP A 313 -21.42 17.78 9.34
N ARG A 314 -20.35 18.57 9.31
CA ARG A 314 -19.24 18.46 10.26
C ARG A 314 -19.67 18.87 11.68
N ALA A 315 -20.38 19.99 11.82
CA ALA A 315 -20.94 20.41 13.11
C ALA A 315 -21.93 19.39 13.66
N TRP A 316 -22.81 18.86 12.80
CA TRP A 316 -23.78 17.82 13.17
C TRP A 316 -23.10 16.52 13.66
N ASN A 317 -22.09 16.04 12.93
CA ASN A 317 -21.37 14.81 13.27
C ASN A 317 -20.51 14.97 14.53
N ALA A 318 -19.89 16.14 14.75
CA ALA A 318 -19.18 16.44 15.98
C ALA A 318 -20.14 16.41 17.19
N ALA A 319 -21.29 17.06 17.05
CA ALA A 319 -22.32 17.04 18.09
C ALA A 319 -22.90 15.65 18.35
N ALA A 320 -22.92 14.77 17.34
CA ALA A 320 -23.33 13.38 17.51
C ALA A 320 -22.40 12.61 18.44
N MET A 321 -21.09 12.88 18.40
CA MET A 321 -20.12 12.25 19.31
C MET A 321 -20.36 12.65 20.77
N ASP A 322 -20.72 13.92 21.01
CA ASP A 322 -21.04 14.42 22.35
C ASP A 322 -22.43 13.96 22.82
N GLY A 323 -23.37 13.82 21.89
CA GLY A 323 -24.74 13.37 22.14
C GLY A 323 -24.93 11.86 22.24
N SER A 324 -23.90 11.05 21.92
CA SER A 324 -23.97 9.59 21.82
C SER A 324 -22.99 8.87 22.78
N ILE A 325 -23.56 8.36 23.87
CA ILE A 325 -23.40 7.00 24.47
C ILE A 325 -22.03 6.45 24.89
N ASN A 326 -20.92 6.71 24.19
CA ASN A 326 -19.62 6.17 24.66
C ASN A 326 -19.05 6.97 25.85
N TYR A 327 -19.60 8.14 26.17
CA TYR A 327 -19.01 9.11 27.10
C TYR A 327 -19.98 9.66 28.17
N ASN A 328 -21.16 9.05 28.34
CA ASN A 328 -22.12 9.42 29.39
C ASN A 328 -22.06 8.38 30.54
N PRO A 329 -22.21 8.76 31.82
CA PRO A 329 -22.38 7.83 32.94
C PRO A 329 -23.46 6.75 32.74
N VAL A 330 -24.52 7.01 31.97
CA VAL A 330 -25.50 5.98 31.56
C VAL A 330 -25.19 5.50 30.14
N LYS A 331 -24.54 4.34 30.04
CA LYS A 331 -24.18 3.73 28.76
C LYS A 331 -25.45 3.44 27.96
N TYR A 332 -25.48 3.88 26.71
CA TYR A 332 -26.55 3.69 25.73
C TYR A 332 -27.74 4.67 25.76
N GLU A 333 -27.67 5.75 26.55
CA GLU A 333 -28.62 6.88 26.51
C GLU A 333 -28.37 7.89 25.36
N ILE A 334 -29.41 8.32 24.63
CA ILE A 334 -29.31 9.38 23.61
C ILE A 334 -29.77 10.72 24.16
N LEU A 335 -28.85 11.69 24.26
CA LEU A 335 -29.14 13.04 24.73
C LEU A 335 -29.53 13.97 23.56
N PHE A 336 -30.76 13.84 23.05
CA PHE A 336 -31.24 14.58 21.87
C PHE A 336 -31.10 16.11 22.00
N SER A 337 -31.39 16.68 23.18
CA SER A 337 -31.23 18.13 23.42
C SER A 337 -29.77 18.56 23.42
N HIS A 338 -28.88 17.75 23.99
CA HIS A 338 -27.45 18.02 24.01
C HIS A 338 -26.87 17.99 22.60
N TRP A 339 -27.21 16.96 21.81
CA TRP A 339 -26.82 16.88 20.40
C TRP A 339 -27.30 18.13 19.64
N ALA A 340 -28.59 18.47 19.73
CA ALA A 340 -29.13 19.64 19.05
C ALA A 340 -28.44 20.96 19.47
N GLY A 341 -28.15 21.11 20.77
CA GLY A 341 -27.42 22.26 21.31
C GLY A 341 -25.98 22.34 20.78
N MET A 342 -25.24 21.23 20.87
CA MET A 342 -23.85 21.16 20.43
C MET A 342 -23.71 21.36 18.92
N ALA A 343 -24.68 20.91 18.13
CA ALA A 343 -24.67 21.14 16.68
C ALA A 343 -24.69 22.65 16.36
N ARG A 344 -25.49 23.43 17.09
CA ARG A 344 -25.52 24.90 16.96
C ARG A 344 -24.22 25.54 17.46
N VAL A 345 -23.67 25.06 18.58
CA VAL A 345 -22.39 25.54 19.11
C VAL A 345 -21.26 25.31 18.11
N TYR A 346 -21.11 24.10 17.58
CA TYR A 346 -20.09 23.81 16.59
C TYR A 346 -20.28 24.61 15.31
N SER A 347 -21.53 24.77 14.85
CA SER A 347 -21.84 25.63 13.71
C SER A 347 -21.37 27.08 13.95
N SER A 348 -21.62 27.63 15.14
CA SER A 348 -21.16 29.00 15.50
C SER A 348 -19.64 29.15 15.57
N ARG A 349 -18.92 28.03 15.74
CA ARG A 349 -17.44 27.96 15.75
C ARG A 349 -16.84 27.72 14.35
N GLY A 350 -17.67 27.69 13.30
CA GLY A 350 -17.21 27.52 11.92
C GLY A 350 -16.85 26.08 11.56
N TYR A 351 -17.44 25.09 12.23
CA TYR A 351 -17.28 23.68 11.88
C TYR A 351 -17.90 23.36 10.53
#